data_AF-A0A450Z3I5-F1
#
_entry.id   AF-A0A450Z3I5-F1
#
_cell.length_a   1.000
_cell.length_b   1.000
_cell.length_c   1.000
_cell.angle_alpha   90.00
_cell.angle_beta   90.00
_cell.angle_gamma   90.00
#
_symmetry.space_group_name_H-M   'P 1'
#
loop_
_entity.id
_entity.type
_entity.pdbx_description
1 polymer ?
#
loop_
_entity_poly.entity_id
_entity_poly.type
_entity_poly.pdbx_seq_one_letter_code
_entity_poly.pdbx_strand_id
1 'polypeptide(L)' 'YASWERGLNENTNGLIRQYFPKNQDFTTITHEELPFVMDKLNNRPRKCLAMKIPNQVFFGINPMVALQN' A
#
# COMPACT_ATOMS: atom_id res chain seq x y z
N TYR A 1 -22.05 9.05 -8.46
CA TYR A 1 -20.63 8.83 -8.18
C TYR A 1 -19.85 9.99 -8.74
N ALA A 2 -19.08 10.67 -7.90
CA ALA A 2 -18.39 11.89 -8.28
C ALA A 2 -16.87 11.77 -8.10
N SER A 3 -16.10 12.48 -8.93
CA SER A 3 -14.64 12.33 -8.97
C SER A 3 -13.95 12.63 -7.63
N TRP A 4 -14.54 13.45 -6.76
CA TRP A 4 -13.99 13.79 -5.44
C TRP A 4 -14.15 12.69 -4.38
N GLU A 5 -15.04 11.70 -4.60
CA GLU A 5 -15.27 10.60 -3.67
C GLU A 5 -14.14 9.54 -3.73
N ARG A 6 -13.14 9.74 -4.60
CA ARG A 6 -12.10 8.74 -4.93
C ARG A 6 -10.70 9.03 -4.43
N GLY A 7 -10.47 10.12 -3.71
CA GLY A 7 -9.11 10.55 -3.33
C GLY A 7 -8.27 9.43 -2.69
N LEU A 8 -8.88 8.58 -1.85
CA LEU A 8 -8.20 7.44 -1.25
C LEU A 8 -7.82 6.33 -2.26
N ASN A 9 -8.73 5.99 -3.16
CA ASN A 9 -8.48 4.98 -4.20
C ASN A 9 -7.40 5.48 -5.16
N GLU A 10 -7.47 6.74 -5.57
CA GLU A 10 -6.48 7.36 -6.46
C GLU A 10 -5.10 7.43 -5.80
N ASN A 11 -5.01 7.78 -4.52
CA ASN A 11 -3.75 7.72 -3.76
C ASN A 11 -3.19 6.29 -3.69
N THR A 12 -4.03 5.31 -3.36
CA THR A 12 -3.62 3.91 -3.24
C THR A 12 -3.14 3.35 -4.59
N ASN A 13 -3.85 3.64 -5.67
CA ASN A 13 -3.44 3.26 -7.02
C ASN A 13 -2.12 3.92 -7.44
N GLY A 14 -1.87 5.16 -7.02
CA GLY A 14 -0.58 5.82 -7.22
C GLY A 14 0.58 5.08 -6.57
N LEU A 15 0.36 4.51 -5.37
CA LEU A 15 1.36 3.72 -4.67
C LEU A 15 1.59 2.34 -5.28
N ILE A 16 0.53 1.66 -5.71
CA ILE A 16 0.63 0.39 -6.44
C ILE A 16 1.45 0.59 -7.72
N ARG A 17 1.24 1.70 -8.42
CA ARG A 17 1.99 2.04 -9.65
C ARG A 17 3.48 2.33 -9.47
N GLN A 18 3.96 2.49 -8.23
CA GLN A 18 5.39 2.54 -7.94
C GLN A 18 6.06 1.17 -8.11
N TYR A 19 5.27 0.08 -8.05
CA TYR A 19 5.73 -1.30 -8.19
C TYR A 19 5.28 -1.93 -9.51
N PHE A 20 4.04 -1.65 -9.93
CA PHE A 20 3.46 -2.18 -11.18
C PHE A 20 3.07 -1.01 -12.11
N PRO A 21 3.96 -0.57 -13.02
CA PRO A 21 3.69 0.54 -13.93
C PRO A 21 2.41 0.33 -14.74
N LYS A 22 1.77 1.44 -15.16
CA LYS A 22 0.43 1.44 -15.76
C LYS A 22 0.27 0.50 -16.98
N ASN A 23 1.32 0.33 -17.77
CA ASN A 23 1.31 -0.49 -19.00
C ASN A 23 2.03 -1.84 -18.81
N GLN A 24 2.31 -2.23 -17.57
CA GLN A 24 2.84 -3.56 -17.30
C GLN A 24 1.73 -4.60 -17.51
N ASP A 25 2.05 -5.69 -18.19
CA ASP A 25 1.17 -6.85 -18.27
C ASP A 25 1.11 -7.55 -16.90
N PHE A 26 -0.06 -7.58 -16.29
CA PHE A 26 -0.24 -8.19 -14.97
C PHE A 26 -0.05 -9.70 -14.95
N THR A 27 -0.10 -10.38 -16.11
CA THR A 27 0.24 -11.81 -16.20
C THR A 27 1.71 -12.09 -15.92
N THR A 28 2.56 -11.06 -16.02
CA THR A 28 3.99 -11.14 -15.73
C THR A 28 4.33 -10.98 -14.25
N ILE A 29 3.36 -10.59 -13.41
CA ILE A 29 3.56 -10.43 -11.97
C ILE A 29 3.69 -11.82 -11.35
N THR A 30 4.83 -12.07 -10.72
CA THR A 30 5.11 -13.35 -10.08
C THR A 30 4.33 -13.52 -8.77
N HIS A 31 4.19 -14.78 -8.34
CA HIS A 31 3.61 -15.12 -7.04
C HIS A 31 4.42 -14.59 -5.85
N GLU A 32 5.68 -14.19 -6.06
CA GLU A 32 6.59 -13.68 -5.04
C GLU A 32 6.54 -12.15 -4.97
N GLU A 33 6.46 -11.48 -6.11
CA GLU A 33 6.34 -10.01 -6.18
C GLU A 33 5.04 -9.52 -5.57
N LEU A 34 3.93 -10.21 -5.81
CA LEU A 34 2.63 -9.81 -5.30
C LEU A 34 2.59 -9.69 -3.77
N PRO A 35 2.93 -10.74 -2.98
CA PRO A 35 2.98 -10.65 -1.52
C PRO A 35 4.07 -9.68 -1.03
N PHE A 36 5.20 -9.59 -1.73
CA PHE A 36 6.24 -8.61 -1.38
C PHE A 36 5.72 -7.17 -1.45
N VAL A 37 5.02 -6.80 -2.54
CA VAL A 37 4.45 -5.47 -2.70
C VAL A 37 3.30 -5.23 -1.71
N MET A 38 2.45 -6.22 -1.47
CA MET A 38 1.39 -6.13 -0.47
C MET A 38 1.96 -5.85 0.93
N ASP A 39 3.01 -6.59 1.32
CA ASP A 39 3.69 -6.40 2.61
C ASP A 39 4.25 -4.97 2.72
N LYS A 40 4.98 -4.52 1.68
CA LYS A 40 5.50 -3.15 1.62
C LYS A 40 4.42 -2.09 1.79
N LEU A 41 3.28 -2.24 1.10
CA LEU A 41 2.20 -1.24 1.13
C LEU A 41 1.44 -1.23 2.46
N ASN A 42 1.24 -2.40 3.06
CA ASN A 42 0.52 -2.58 4.32
C ASN A 42 1.39 -2.28 5.56
N ASN A 43 2.71 -2.32 5.40
CA ASN A 43 3.69 -1.90 6.40
C ASN A 43 4.25 -0.49 6.15
N ARG A 44 3.70 0.26 5.18
CA ARG A 44 4.11 1.64 4.90
C ARG A 44 3.41 2.63 5.85
N PRO A 45 4.15 3.43 6.63
CA PRO A 45 3.59 4.52 7.44
C PRO A 45 2.76 5.50 6.60
N ARG A 46 1.56 5.86 7.06
CA ARG A 46 0.67 6.80 6.37
C ARG A 46 0.43 8.05 7.20
N LYS A 47 0.62 9.23 6.61
CA LYS A 47 0.35 10.52 7.27
C LYS A 47 -1.12 10.62 7.75
N CYS A 48 -2.07 10.13 6.95
CA CYS A 48 -3.49 10.09 7.32
C CYS A 48 -3.80 9.17 8.52
N LEU A 49 -2.90 8.26 8.88
CA LEU A 49 -3.01 7.36 10.03
C LEU A 49 -2.09 7.78 11.17
N ALA A 50 -1.74 9.07 11.27
CA ALA A 50 -0.77 9.59 12.24
C ALA A 50 0.57 8.83 12.20
N MET A 51 1.05 8.54 10.99
CA MET A 51 2.27 7.75 10.71
C MET A 51 2.23 6.29 11.16
N LYS A 52 1.08 5.76 11.59
CA LYS A 52 0.88 4.31 11.76
C LYS A 52 0.81 3.62 10.40
N ILE A 53 1.09 2.32 10.41
CA ILE A 53 0.96 1.48 9.22
C ILE A 53 -0.46 0.89 9.14
N PRO A 54 -1.01 0.62 7.95
CA PRO A 54 -2.33 0.00 7.79
C PRO A 54 -2.51 -1.28 8.63
N ASN A 55 -1.51 -2.15 8.65
CA ASN A 55 -1.53 -3.39 9.42
C ASN A 55 -1.76 -3.17 10.94
N GLN A 56 -1.17 -2.13 11.53
CA GLN A 56 -1.40 -1.77 12.93
C GLN A 56 -2.84 -1.30 13.17
N VAL A 57 -3.37 -0.48 12.26
CA VAL A 57 -4.68 0.17 12.47
C VAL A 57 -5.84 -0.79 12.25
N PHE A 58 -5.76 -1.65 11.22
CA PHE A 58 -6.89 -2.50 10.81
C PHE A 58 -6.81 -3.92 11.36
N PHE A 59 -5.60 -4.43 11.61
CA PHE A 59 -5.39 -5.83 12.01
C PHE A 59 -4.66 -5.99 13.35
N GLY A 60 -4.25 -4.88 13.99
CA GLY A 60 -3.47 -4.93 15.24
C GLY A 60 -2.09 -5.56 15.08
N ILE A 61 -1.62 -5.78 13.84
CA ILE A 61 -0.34 -6.40 13.57
C ILE A 61 0.75 -5.34 13.78
N ASN A 62 1.72 -5.64 14.65
CA ASN A 62 2.83 -4.74 14.98
C ASN A 62 4.18 -5.34 14.57
N PRO A 63 4.53 -5.34 13.27
CA PRO A 63 5.83 -5.80 12.84
C PRO A 63 6.91 -4.82 13.28
N MET A 64 8.13 -5.31 13.51
CA MET A 64 9.29 -4.43 13.70
C MET A 64 9.53 -3.64 12.40
N VAL A 65 9.12 -2.38 12.38
CA VAL A 65 9.34 -1.47 11.24
C VAL A 65 10.26 -0.34 11.65
N ALA A 66 11.10 0.10 10.71
CA ALA A 66 12.22 1.03 10.94
C ALA A 66 11.85 2.42 11.52
N LEU A 67 10.57 2.74 11.68
CA LEU A 67 10.07 4.04 12.17
C LEU A 67 9.23 3.93 13.45
N GLN A 68 9.31 2.82 14.19
CA GLN A 68 8.78 2.74 15.55
C GLN A 68 9.79 3.36 16.52
N ASN A 69 9.69 4.67 16.75
CA ASN A 69 10.29 5.36 17.89
C ASN A 69 9.19 5.82 18.84
#